data_AF-A0A970S600-F1
#
_entry.id   AF-A0A970S600-F1
#
_cell.length_a   1.000
_cell.length_b   1.000
_cell.length_c   1.000
_cell.angle_alpha   90.00
_cell.angle_beta   90.00
_cell.angle_gamma   90.00
#
_symmetry.space_group_name_H-M   'P 1'
#
loop_
_entity.id
_entity.type
_entity.pdbx_description
1 polymer ?
#
loop_
_entity_poly.entity_id
_entity_poly.type
_entity_poly.pdbx_seq_one_letter_code
_entity_poly.pdbx_strand_id
1 'polypeptide(L)'
;SLDDLDLSRLMLLEEGHCLRDHTLSACPIGERKNDHRLKASSLPTLVEMVSANLGFTLLPEIAIHNAMIKSNPDLQIKSIEAAPSRTLALVTRKSTPLHSEFDVLLQILQKITQTTV
;
A
#
# COMPACT_ATOMS: atom_id res chain seq x y z
N SER A 1 17.32 -4.33 7.31
CA SER A 1 16.10 -5.03 7.75
C SER A 1 15.05 -4.02 8.16
N LEU A 2 13.78 -4.43 8.29
CA LEU A 2 12.75 -3.63 8.98
C LEU A 2 13.16 -3.31 10.43
N ASP A 3 13.98 -4.18 11.03
CA ASP A 3 14.50 -4.03 12.39
C ASP A 3 15.47 -2.84 12.55
N ASP A 4 16.01 -2.31 11.45
CA ASP A 4 16.93 -1.16 11.48
C ASP A 4 16.19 0.20 11.44
N LEU A 5 14.86 0.19 11.29
CA LEU A 5 14.07 1.41 11.15
C LEU A 5 13.59 1.90 12.51
N ASP A 6 13.68 3.22 12.72
CA ASP A 6 13.01 3.88 13.83
C ASP A 6 11.50 3.93 13.57
N LEU A 7 10.81 2.91 14.05
CA LEU A 7 9.39 2.70 13.82
C LEU A 7 8.50 3.81 14.40
N SER A 8 9.02 4.72 15.23
CA SER A 8 8.27 5.93 15.66
C SER A 8 8.01 6.94 14.54
N ARG A 9 8.78 6.83 13.44
CA ARG A 9 8.65 7.66 12.22
C ARG A 9 7.83 6.98 11.13
N LEU A 10 7.23 5.83 11.41
CA LEU A 10 6.37 5.14 10.47
C LEU A 10 5.05 5.90 10.31
N MET A 11 4.83 6.42 9.12
CA MET A 11 3.59 7.07 8.72
C MET A 11 2.61 6.02 8.22
N LEU A 12 1.34 6.17 8.60
CA LEU A 12 0.28 5.23 8.25
C LEU A 12 -0.91 5.98 7.67
N LEU A 13 -1.71 5.27 6.88
CA LEU A 13 -3.06 5.73 6.56
C LEU A 13 -3.93 5.77 7.82
N GLU A 14 -5.01 6.55 7.74
CA GLU A 14 -6.08 6.55 8.73
C GLU A 14 -6.73 5.17 8.91
N GLU A 15 -7.48 5.03 10.00
CA GLU A 15 -8.25 3.82 10.27
C GLU A 15 -9.33 3.59 9.21
N GLY A 16 -9.65 2.32 8.94
CA GLY A 16 -10.60 1.93 7.89
C GLY A 16 -9.95 1.64 6.53
N HIS A 17 -8.66 1.92 6.35
CA HIS A 17 -7.91 1.51 5.16
C HIS A 17 -7.22 0.16 5.37
N CYS A 18 -7.56 -0.84 4.56
CA CYS A 18 -6.92 -2.17 4.64
C CYS A 18 -5.38 -2.14 4.46
N LEU A 19 -4.85 -1.10 3.80
CA LEU A 19 -3.40 -0.88 3.66
C LEU A 19 -2.71 -0.52 4.98
N ARG A 20 -3.42 0.13 5.91
CA ARG A 20 -2.93 0.38 7.26
C ARG A 20 -2.69 -0.95 7.98
N ASP A 21 -3.72 -1.80 7.99
CA ASP A 21 -3.66 -3.10 8.67
C ASP A 21 -2.61 -4.01 8.05
N HIS A 22 -2.48 -3.98 6.71
CA HIS A 22 -1.44 -4.70 6.00
C HIS A 22 -0.03 -4.21 6.39
N THR A 23 0.15 -2.89 6.51
CA THR A 23 1.42 -2.29 7.00
C THR A 23 1.72 -2.72 8.43
N LEU A 24 0.72 -2.71 9.31
CA LEU A 24 0.86 -3.15 10.69
C LEU A 24 1.11 -4.65 10.81
N SER A 25 0.62 -5.48 9.87
CA SER A 25 0.96 -6.90 9.83
C SER A 25 2.41 -7.17 9.42
N ALA A 26 3.01 -6.25 8.66
CA ALA A 26 4.41 -6.33 8.23
C ALA A 26 5.40 -5.93 9.34
N CYS A 27 5.00 -4.99 10.18
CA CYS A 27 5.85 -4.41 11.20
C CYS A 27 5.47 -4.94 12.59
N PRO A 28 6.40 -5.44 13.42
CA PRO A 28 6.13 -5.88 14.79
C PRO A 28 5.89 -4.70 15.77
N ILE A 29 5.21 -3.64 15.31
CA ILE A 29 4.87 -2.48 16.11
C ILE A 29 3.56 -2.79 16.82
N GLY A 30 3.62 -3.03 18.13
CA GLY A 30 2.43 -2.85 18.95
C GLY A 30 1.94 -1.41 18.79
N GLU A 31 0.67 -1.21 18.45
CA GLU A 31 0.05 0.08 18.11
C GLU A 31 0.43 1.24 19.05
N ARG A 32 0.77 0.93 20.30
CA ARG A 32 1.15 1.85 21.37
C ARG A 32 2.49 2.61 21.19
N LYS A 33 3.36 2.23 20.26
CA LYS A 33 4.65 2.93 20.02
C LYS A 33 4.62 3.92 18.84
N ASN A 34 3.56 3.91 18.03
CA ASN A 34 3.39 4.89 16.97
C ASN A 34 2.69 6.12 17.54
N ASP A 35 3.41 7.24 17.64
CA ASP A 35 2.80 8.52 17.97
C ASP A 35 1.82 8.86 16.83
N HIS A 36 0.52 8.58 17.03
CA HIS A 36 -0.57 8.64 16.05
C HIS A 36 -0.83 10.04 15.43
N ARG A 37 0.10 10.98 15.57
CA ARG A 37 -0.07 12.40 15.29
C ARG A 37 -0.02 12.74 13.80
N LEU A 38 0.59 11.90 12.97
CA LEU A 38 0.61 12.09 11.52
C LEU A 38 0.01 10.86 10.82
N LYS A 39 -1.30 10.94 10.55
CA LYS A 39 -2.02 10.01 9.68
C LYS A 39 -2.36 10.73 8.37
N ALA A 40 -2.30 10.01 7.26
CA ALA A 40 -2.76 10.51 5.98
C ALA A 40 -4.12 9.89 5.62
N SER A 41 -5.04 10.69 5.10
CA SER A 41 -6.35 10.22 4.60
C SER A 41 -6.27 9.56 3.22
N SER A 42 -5.12 9.64 2.55
CA SER A 42 -4.94 9.06 1.21
C SER A 42 -3.49 8.67 0.94
N LEU A 43 -3.30 7.73 0.01
CA LEU A 43 -1.96 7.28 -0.41
C LEU A 43 -1.13 8.42 -1.04
N PRO A 44 -1.68 9.29 -1.91
CA PRO A 44 -0.94 10.46 -2.41
C PRO A 44 -0.45 11.40 -1.30
N THR A 45 -1.32 11.72 -0.34
CA THR A 45 -0.93 12.57 0.80
C THR A 45 0.18 11.93 1.63
N LEU A 46 0.10 10.61 1.83
CA LEU A 46 1.13 9.86 2.55
C LEU A 46 2.49 9.93 1.83
N VAL A 47 2.50 9.81 0.51
CA VAL A 47 3.71 9.95 -0.31
C VAL A 47 4.30 11.37 -0.18
N GLU A 48 3.46 12.40 -0.29
CA GLU A 48 3.90 13.80 -0.16
C GLU A 48 4.52 14.08 1.22
N MET A 49 3.93 13.53 2.29
CA MET A 49 4.48 13.66 3.64
C MET A 49 5.86 13.03 3.79
N VAL A 50 6.09 11.89 3.12
CA VAL A 50 7.41 11.25 3.06
C VAL A 50 8.38 12.10 2.23
N SER A 51 7.95 12.65 1.10
CA SER A 51 8.76 13.59 0.29
C SER A 51 9.15 14.85 1.07
N ALA A 52 8.28 15.32 1.96
CA ALA A 52 8.55 16.42 2.90
C ALA A 52 9.43 15.99 4.10
N ASN A 53 10.02 14.79 4.07
CA ASN A 53 10.93 14.24 5.09
C ASN A 53 10.29 14.09 6.49
N LEU A 54 8.96 13.95 6.57
CA LEU A 54 8.26 13.79 7.85
C LEU A 54 8.38 12.38 8.45
N GLY A 55 8.83 11.39 7.67
CA GLY A 55 8.94 10.01 8.09
C GLY A 55 9.15 9.06 6.91
N PHE A 56 8.75 7.80 7.08
CA PHE A 56 8.71 6.80 6.01
C PHE A 56 7.38 6.04 6.06
N THR A 57 7.06 5.32 4.98
CA THR A 57 5.85 4.48 4.92
C THR A 57 6.15 3.15 4.23
N LEU A 58 5.26 2.18 4.39
CA LEU A 58 5.21 1.01 3.53
C LEU A 58 4.20 1.25 2.39
N LEU A 59 4.52 0.75 1.20
CA LEU A 59 3.66 0.82 0.02
C LEU A 59 3.55 -0.57 -0.61
N PRO A 60 2.38 -0.92 -1.19
CA PRO A 60 2.30 -2.09 -2.05
C PRO A 60 3.06 -1.83 -3.35
N GLU A 61 3.64 -2.87 -3.93
CA GLU A 61 4.45 -2.78 -5.15
C GLU A 61 3.74 -2.07 -6.31
N ILE A 62 2.45 -2.35 -6.52
CA ILE A 62 1.65 -1.71 -7.56
C ILE A 62 1.59 -0.17 -7.44
N ALA A 63 1.77 0.39 -6.24
CA ALA A 63 1.80 1.83 -6.04
C ALA A 63 3.12 2.46 -6.50
N ILE A 64 4.23 1.71 -6.48
CA ILE A 64 5.57 2.19 -6.85
C ILE A 64 5.60 2.67 -8.30
N HIS A 65 4.80 2.06 -9.18
CA HIS A 65 4.80 2.42 -10.60
C HIS A 65 4.05 3.70 -10.93
N ASN A 66 3.44 4.36 -9.94
CA ASN A 66 2.83 5.67 -10.13
C ASN A 66 3.89 6.74 -10.44
N ALA A 67 3.59 7.65 -11.38
CA ALA A 67 4.45 8.77 -11.74
C ALA A 67 4.82 9.64 -10.53
N MET A 68 3.92 9.82 -9.56
CA MET A 68 4.23 10.58 -8.33
C MET A 68 5.39 9.99 -7.52
N ILE A 69 5.60 8.68 -7.59
CA ILE A 69 6.69 8.00 -6.88
C ILE A 69 7.91 7.86 -7.80
N LYS A 70 7.71 7.43 -9.05
CA LYS A 70 8.80 7.22 -10.01
C LYS A 70 9.56 8.48 -10.38
N SER A 71 8.88 9.62 -10.45
CA SER A 71 9.46 10.87 -10.92
C SER A 71 9.93 11.78 -9.79
N ASN A 72 9.83 11.34 -8.53
CA ASN A 72 10.24 12.12 -7.38
C ASN A 72 11.67 11.73 -6.93
N PRO A 73 12.68 12.58 -7.16
CA PRO A 73 14.07 12.27 -6.82
C PRO A 73 14.34 12.24 -5.31
N ASP A 74 13.46 12.83 -4.50
CA ASP A 74 13.61 12.90 -3.05
C ASP A 74 13.13 11.61 -2.35
N LEU A 75 12.53 10.69 -3.09
CA LEU A 75 12.05 9.41 -2.58
C LEU A 75 13.06 8.30 -2.86
N GLN A 76 13.40 7.56 -1.80
CA GLN A 76 14.15 6.30 -1.90
C GLN A 76 13.23 5.12 -1.60
N ILE A 77 13.27 4.12 -2.47
CA ILE A 77 12.42 2.93 -2.35
C ILE A 77 13.31 1.73 -2.07
N LYS A 78 12.94 0.95 -1.06
CA LYS A 78 13.67 -0.26 -0.67
C LYS A 78 12.69 -1.42 -0.51
N SER A 79 13.01 -2.54 -1.15
CA SER A 79 12.24 -3.78 -1.00
C SER A 79 12.45 -4.37 0.40
N ILE A 80 11.41 -5.01 0.91
CA ILE A 80 11.40 -5.68 2.21
C ILE A 80 11.57 -7.18 1.95
N GLU A 81 12.56 -7.81 2.60
CA GLU A 81 12.67 -9.28 2.59
C GLU A 81 11.49 -9.91 3.33
N ALA A 82 10.94 -10.99 2.76
CA ALA A 82 9.76 -11.68 3.30
C ALA A 82 8.56 -10.73 3.56
N ALA A 83 8.36 -9.75 2.67
CA ALA A 83 7.24 -8.81 2.76
C ALA A 83 5.88 -9.54 2.76
N PRO A 84 4.91 -9.10 3.58
CA PRO A 84 3.57 -9.67 3.52
C PRO A 84 2.91 -9.33 2.19
N SER A 85 2.27 -10.33 1.58
CA SER A 85 1.49 -10.15 0.36
C SER A 85 0.01 -9.97 0.67
N ARG A 86 -0.74 -9.42 -0.30
CA ARG A 86 -2.20 -9.40 -0.28
C ARG A 86 -2.74 -9.84 -1.63
N THR A 87 -3.91 -10.45 -1.61
CA THR A 87 -4.63 -10.83 -2.83
C THR A 87 -5.69 -9.77 -3.13
N LEU A 88 -5.59 -9.15 -4.31
CA LEU A 88 -6.70 -8.35 -4.85
C LEU A 88 -7.72 -9.29 -5.48
N ALA A 89 -9.01 -9.08 -5.16
CA ALA A 89 -10.09 -9.93 -5.64
C ALA A 89 -11.23 -9.09 -6.23
N LEU A 90 -11.82 -9.60 -7.32
CA LEU A 90 -13.06 -9.12 -7.87
C LEU A 90 -14.21 -9.93 -7.26
N VAL A 91 -15.11 -9.26 -6.53
CA VAL A 91 -16.20 -9.92 -5.80
C VAL A 91 -17.55 -9.43 -6.32
N THR A 92 -18.44 -10.35 -6.64
CA THR A 92 -19.77 -10.06 -7.18
C THR A 92 -20.86 -10.76 -6.37
N ARG A 93 -22.09 -10.25 -6.44
CA ARG A 93 -23.25 -10.97 -5.87
C ARG A 93 -23.55 -12.18 -6.75
N LYS A 94 -23.79 -13.34 -6.13
CA LYS A 94 -24.16 -14.58 -6.85
C LYS A 94 -25.35 -14.38 -7.81
N SER A 95 -26.30 -13.52 -7.45
CA SER A 95 -27.52 -13.22 -8.21
C SER A 95 -27.34 -12.18 -9.32
N THR A 96 -26.12 -11.70 -9.58
CA THR A 96 -25.91 -10.70 -10.63
C THR A 96 -26.27 -11.28 -12.01
N PRO A 97 -26.98 -10.56 -12.89
CA PRO A 97 -27.16 -11.00 -14.27
C PRO A 97 -25.90 -10.73 -15.12
N LEU A 98 -24.96 -9.93 -14.63
CA LEU A 98 -23.79 -9.43 -15.37
C LEU A 98 -22.55 -10.33 -15.27
N HIS A 99 -22.73 -11.65 -15.15
CA HIS A 99 -21.59 -12.57 -14.94
C HIS A 99 -20.59 -12.49 -16.09
N SER A 100 -21.07 -12.46 -17.33
CA SER A 100 -20.24 -12.33 -18.53
C SER A 100 -19.36 -11.08 -18.54
N GLU A 101 -19.90 -9.95 -18.06
CA GLU A 101 -19.21 -8.67 -18.03
C GLU A 101 -18.13 -8.65 -16.94
N PHE A 102 -18.41 -9.28 -15.79
CA PHE A 102 -17.42 -9.47 -14.75
C PHE A 102 -16.31 -10.43 -15.16
N ASP A 103 -16.60 -11.46 -15.96
CA ASP A 103 -15.58 -12.34 -16.55
C ASP A 103 -14.64 -11.55 -17.47
N VAL A 104 -15.19 -10.67 -18.31
CA VAL A 104 -14.39 -9.78 -19.17
C VAL A 104 -13.54 -8.84 -18.31
N LEU A 105 -14.11 -8.25 -17.27
CA LEU A 105 -13.37 -7.38 -16.35
C LEU A 105 -12.23 -8.13 -15.66
N LEU A 106 -12.47 -9.37 -15.21
CA LEU A 106 -11.46 -10.22 -14.60
C LEU A 106 -10.30 -10.47 -15.57
N GLN A 107 -10.59 -10.79 -16.84
CA GLN A 107 -9.55 -11.00 -17.85
C GLN A 107 -8.70 -9.74 -18.09
N ILE A 108 -9.33 -8.56 -18.10
CA ILE A 108 -8.62 -7.28 -18.24
C ILE A 108 -7.71 -7.06 -17.03
N LEU A 109 -8.25 -7.21 -15.80
CA LEU A 109 -7.49 -7.03 -14.57
C LEU A 109 -6.30 -7.99 -14.49
N GLN A 110 -6.49 -9.27 -14.83
CA GLN A 110 -5.42 -10.26 -14.85
C GLN A 110 -4.28 -9.83 -15.78
N LYS A 111 -4.58 -9.38 -17.00
CA LYS A 111 -3.57 -8.89 -17.95
C LYS A 111 -2.80 -7.68 -17.42
N ILE A 112 -3.48 -6.73 -16.80
CA ILE A 112 -2.85 -5.54 -16.20
C ILE A 112 -1.91 -5.97 -15.06
N THR A 113 -2.37 -6.86 -14.18
CA THR A 113 -1.59 -7.29 -13.01
C THR A 113 -0.41 -8.20 -13.35
N GLN A 114 -0.48 -9.01 -14.41
CA GLN A 114 0.62 -9.86 -14.87
C GLN A 114 1.81 -9.07 -15.44
N THR A 115 1.59 -7.82 -15.86
CA THR A 115 2.64 -6.94 -16.40
C THR A 115 3.47 -6.27 -15.28
N THR A 116 3.06 -6.46 -14.02
CA THR A 116 3.62 -5.75 -12.85
C THR A 116 4.55 -6.64 -12.00
N VAL A 117 5.09 -7.71 -12.59
CA VAL A 117 6.07 -8.62 -11.96
C VAL A 117 7.39 -8.55 -12.71
#